data_AF-H0EGZ6-F1
#
_entry.id   AF-H0EGZ6-F1
#
_cell.length_a   1.000
_cell.length_b   1.000
_cell.length_c   1.000
_cell.angle_alpha   90.00
_cell.angle_beta   90.00
_cell.angle_gamma   90.00
#
_symmetry.space_group_name_H-M   'P 1'
#
loop_
_entity.id
_entity.type
_entity.pdbx_description
1 polymer ?
#
loop_
_entity_poly.entity_id
_entity_poly.type
_entity_poly.pdbx_seq_one_letter_code
_entity_poly.pdbx_strand_id
1 'polypeptide(L)'
;MAILPTVPGLEIDICIDGKRVREYTDPTHRSPWTNQSFKYIESKSGKEFAIVVRVQSPFEIETHAIAAKVEVDGVNVLGPLFRKERYESMEGLLSHTIYGVPERDGVRTFQFVELPKYFSTDLGPEKTHAISQGRLKKAAPMAAWKIRQKDSRPIGTFIFEYRSFDALQDLDVVTFRPSPKKKASYRAISPPPEPPAKAKKITDEDVFGSVARDDTEDFEPREDMDGHPHTPDKSAFNLRKNSSKIATPSKKRTRRYR
;
A
#
# COMPACT_ATOMS: atom_id res chain seq x y z
N MET A 1 -15.10 -0.97 3.78
CA MET A 1 -15.54 -0.22 4.96
C MET A 1 -16.10 -1.21 5.94
N ALA A 2 -15.45 -1.36 7.07
CA ALA A 2 -15.94 -2.16 8.17
C ALA A 2 -16.85 -1.28 9.03
N ILE A 3 -18.09 -1.72 9.17
CA ILE A 3 -19.10 -1.11 10.01
C ILE A 3 -19.60 -2.14 11.01
N LEU A 4 -20.13 -1.64 12.11
CA LEU A 4 -20.74 -2.45 13.14
C LEU A 4 -22.18 -1.97 13.38
N PRO A 5 -23.21 -2.77 13.08
CA PRO A 5 -24.61 -2.34 13.20
C PRO A 5 -25.01 -1.90 14.61
N THR A 6 -24.38 -2.47 15.64
CA THR A 6 -24.61 -2.12 17.05
C THR A 6 -24.00 -0.78 17.44
N VAL A 7 -23.17 -0.18 16.58
CA VAL A 7 -22.43 1.06 16.84
C VAL A 7 -22.50 1.96 15.57
N PRO A 8 -23.71 2.41 15.17
CA PRO A 8 -23.91 3.14 13.93
C PRO A 8 -23.18 4.48 13.95
N GLY A 9 -22.52 4.82 12.83
CA GLY A 9 -21.70 6.03 12.70
C GLY A 9 -20.21 5.82 13.00
N LEU A 10 -19.80 4.68 13.57
CA LEU A 10 -18.39 4.28 13.67
C LEU A 10 -17.98 3.44 12.45
N GLU A 11 -16.98 3.91 11.72
CA GLU A 11 -16.45 3.25 10.53
C GLU A 11 -14.95 3.06 10.65
N ILE A 12 -14.47 1.90 10.19
CA ILE A 12 -13.05 1.62 10.08
C ILE A 12 -12.72 1.23 8.65
N ASP A 13 -11.68 1.86 8.12
CA ASP A 13 -11.12 1.58 6.80
C ASP A 13 -9.64 1.25 6.90
N ILE A 14 -9.21 0.35 6.02
CA ILE A 14 -7.80 0.17 5.70
C ILE A 14 -7.51 0.91 4.40
N CYS A 15 -6.44 1.70 4.38
CA CYS A 15 -6.06 2.52 3.25
C CYS A 15 -4.61 2.25 2.83
N ILE A 16 -4.36 2.19 1.52
CA ILE A 16 -3.02 2.17 0.92
C ILE A 16 -2.91 3.42 0.05
N ASP A 17 -1.83 4.18 0.20
CA ASP A 17 -1.60 5.43 -0.55
C ASP A 17 -2.81 6.40 -0.48
N GLY A 18 -3.46 6.46 0.68
CA GLY A 18 -4.65 7.29 0.94
C GLY A 18 -5.96 6.76 0.33
N LYS A 19 -5.94 5.64 -0.39
CA LYS A 19 -7.10 5.01 -1.01
C LYS A 19 -7.58 3.83 -0.18
N ARG A 20 -8.89 3.76 0.07
CA ARG A 20 -9.55 2.63 0.75
C ARG A 20 -9.30 1.35 -0.04
N VAL A 21 -8.85 0.30 0.65
CA VAL A 21 -8.67 -1.04 0.05
C VAL A 21 -10.00 -1.74 -0.12
N ARG A 22 -10.02 -2.76 -0.99
CA ARG A 22 -11.21 -3.59 -1.14
C ARG A 22 -11.31 -4.55 0.05
N GLU A 23 -12.48 -4.56 0.66
CA GLU A 23 -12.82 -5.42 1.77
C GLU A 23 -13.85 -6.46 1.34
N TYR A 24 -13.73 -7.66 1.87
CA TYR A 24 -14.59 -8.79 1.57
C TYR A 24 -15.19 -9.34 2.85
N THR A 25 -16.42 -9.81 2.74
CA THR A 25 -17.11 -10.52 3.83
C THR A 25 -17.20 -11.97 3.40
N ASP A 26 -16.80 -12.86 4.30
CA ASP A 26 -17.05 -14.28 4.12
C ASP A 26 -18.48 -14.59 4.60
N PRO A 27 -19.37 -15.07 3.72
CA PRO A 27 -20.75 -15.36 4.09
C PRO A 27 -20.86 -16.54 5.08
N THR A 28 -19.83 -17.39 5.17
CA THR A 28 -19.76 -18.50 6.11
C THR A 28 -19.25 -18.06 7.48
N HIS A 29 -18.45 -16.99 7.53
CA HIS A 29 -17.94 -16.44 8.78
C HIS A 29 -19.04 -15.69 9.54
N ARG A 30 -19.53 -16.32 10.62
CA ARG A 30 -20.45 -15.69 11.57
C ARG A 30 -19.75 -15.49 12.90
N SER A 31 -19.51 -14.22 13.26
CA SER A 31 -19.08 -13.93 14.63
C SER A 31 -20.25 -14.22 15.59
N PRO A 32 -20.02 -14.95 16.69
CA PRO A 32 -21.03 -15.12 17.74
C PRO A 32 -21.25 -13.82 18.55
N TRP A 33 -20.41 -12.80 18.34
CA TRP A 33 -20.47 -11.53 19.05
C TRP A 33 -21.04 -10.42 18.16
N THR A 34 -22.10 -9.77 18.65
CA THR A 34 -22.80 -8.68 17.94
C THR A 34 -22.02 -7.37 17.89
N ASN A 35 -20.94 -7.26 18.67
CA ASN A 35 -20.04 -6.12 18.70
C ASN A 35 -18.73 -6.38 17.94
N GLN A 36 -18.73 -7.34 17.02
CA GLN A 36 -17.59 -7.64 16.16
C GLN A 36 -17.90 -7.51 14.67
N SER A 37 -16.94 -6.99 13.91
CA SER A 37 -16.98 -6.94 12.45
C SER A 37 -15.72 -7.61 11.92
N PHE A 38 -15.90 -8.65 11.09
CA PHE A 38 -14.80 -9.38 10.46
C PHE A 38 -14.78 -9.07 8.95
N LYS A 39 -13.60 -8.75 8.42
CA LYS A 39 -13.39 -8.49 6.99
C LYS A 39 -12.07 -9.07 6.51
N TYR A 40 -12.06 -9.63 5.31
CA TYR A 40 -10.81 -9.82 4.59
C TYR A 40 -10.42 -8.55 3.83
N ILE A 41 -9.12 -8.27 3.75
CA ILE A 41 -8.58 -7.18 2.94
C ILE A 41 -7.65 -7.74 1.87
N GLU A 42 -7.86 -7.29 0.63
CA GLU A 42 -6.98 -7.62 -0.49
C GLU A 42 -5.87 -6.59 -0.60
N SER A 43 -4.63 -7.07 -0.66
CA SER A 43 -3.45 -6.24 -0.91
C SER A 43 -2.29 -7.05 -1.49
N LYS A 44 -1.23 -6.35 -1.89
CA LYS A 44 0.06 -6.94 -2.28
C LYS A 44 1.07 -6.79 -1.16
N SER A 45 1.93 -7.78 -1.01
CA SER A 45 3.06 -7.76 -0.09
C SER A 45 3.97 -6.56 -0.32
N GLY A 46 4.56 -6.08 0.77
CA GLY A 46 5.43 -4.92 0.80
C GLY A 46 4.70 -3.57 0.81
N LYS A 47 3.36 -3.54 0.74
CA LYS A 47 2.60 -2.28 0.80
C LYS A 47 2.41 -1.80 2.22
N GLU A 48 2.73 -0.53 2.45
CA GLU A 48 2.39 0.16 3.69
C GLU A 48 0.90 0.51 3.70
N PHE A 49 0.27 0.44 4.86
CA PHE A 49 -1.12 0.79 5.02
C PHE A 49 -1.35 1.72 6.22
N ALA A 50 -2.51 2.38 6.20
CA ALA A 50 -3.00 3.18 7.29
C ALA A 50 -4.41 2.72 7.68
N ILE A 51 -4.72 2.86 8.96
CA ILE A 51 -6.06 2.63 9.50
C ILE A 51 -6.72 4.00 9.62
N VAL A 52 -7.88 4.16 8.99
CA VAL A 52 -8.70 5.37 9.11
C VAL A 52 -9.92 5.03 9.93
N VAL A 53 -10.08 5.72 11.05
CA VAL A 53 -11.23 5.56 11.94
C VAL A 53 -12.08 6.81 11.85
N ARG A 54 -13.35 6.65 11.55
CA ARG A 54 -14.31 7.75 11.43
C ARG A 54 -15.46 7.57 12.40
N VAL A 55 -15.88 8.69 12.99
CA VAL A 55 -17.11 8.78 13.78
C VAL A 55 -17.96 9.87 13.13
N GLN A 56 -19.17 9.51 12.71
CA GLN A 56 -20.07 10.37 11.96
C GLN A 56 -21.44 10.45 12.63
N SER A 57 -22.07 11.62 12.58
CA SER A 57 -23.48 11.80 12.96
C SER A 57 -24.40 10.81 12.22
N PRO A 58 -25.42 10.23 12.88
CA PRO A 58 -25.89 10.49 14.24
C PRO A 58 -25.26 9.55 15.30
N PHE A 59 -23.94 9.59 15.49
CA PHE A 59 -23.31 8.87 16.59
C PHE A 59 -23.60 9.54 17.94
N GLU A 60 -24.17 8.80 18.89
CA GLU A 60 -24.40 9.27 20.26
C GLU A 60 -23.28 8.81 21.18
N ILE A 61 -22.59 9.78 21.81
CA ILE A 61 -21.55 9.50 22.81
C ILE A 61 -22.14 9.72 24.19
N GLU A 62 -22.54 8.62 24.84
CA GLU A 62 -23.08 8.65 26.21
C GLU A 62 -21.98 8.82 27.27
N THR A 63 -20.73 8.51 26.93
CA THR A 63 -19.57 8.56 27.85
C THR A 63 -18.62 9.72 27.53
N HIS A 64 -17.51 9.84 28.27
CA HIS A 64 -16.48 10.85 27.99
C HIS A 64 -15.62 10.54 26.75
N ALA A 65 -15.54 9.26 26.37
CA ALA A 65 -14.75 8.84 25.22
C ALA A 65 -15.20 7.47 24.67
N ILE A 66 -15.02 7.30 23.37
CA ILE A 66 -15.22 6.02 22.68
C ILE A 66 -13.87 5.36 22.50
N ALA A 67 -13.77 4.06 22.81
CA ALA A 67 -12.65 3.21 22.43
C ALA A 67 -13.15 2.06 21.56
N ALA A 68 -12.56 1.90 20.37
CA ALA A 68 -12.72 0.68 19.57
C ALA A 68 -11.51 -0.24 19.75
N LYS A 69 -11.60 -1.48 19.28
CA LYS A 69 -10.45 -2.37 19.16
C LYS A 69 -10.27 -2.70 17.68
N VAL A 70 -9.05 -2.57 17.17
CA VAL A 70 -8.73 -2.97 15.79
C VAL A 70 -7.66 -4.05 15.82
N GLU A 71 -7.93 -5.14 15.14
CA GLU A 71 -7.00 -6.25 14.93
C GLU A 71 -6.77 -6.46 13.44
N VAL A 72 -5.51 -6.69 13.06
CA VAL A 72 -5.17 -7.11 11.70
C VAL A 72 -4.28 -8.34 11.82
N ASP A 73 -4.70 -9.45 11.21
CA ASP A 73 -4.07 -10.78 11.31
C ASP A 73 -3.86 -11.26 12.76
N GLY A 74 -4.78 -10.91 13.66
CA GLY A 74 -4.73 -11.26 15.09
C GLY A 74 -3.80 -10.37 15.92
N VAL A 75 -3.10 -9.42 15.29
CA VAL A 75 -2.30 -8.42 16.00
C VAL A 75 -3.20 -7.24 16.37
N ASN A 76 -3.25 -6.89 17.66
CA ASN A 76 -3.90 -5.67 18.09
C ASN A 76 -3.08 -4.45 17.65
N VAL A 77 -3.54 -3.81 16.58
CA VAL A 77 -2.84 -2.65 15.99
C VAL A 77 -3.26 -1.34 16.63
N LEU A 78 -4.44 -1.30 17.28
CA LEU A 78 -5.00 -0.06 17.79
C LEU A 78 -6.13 -0.24 18.81
N GLY A 79 -6.21 0.71 19.74
CA GLY A 79 -7.44 1.10 20.42
C GLY A 79 -7.74 2.60 20.26
N PRO A 80 -8.40 3.04 19.17
CA PRO A 80 -8.59 4.47 18.92
C PRO A 80 -9.49 5.06 20.00
N LEU A 81 -9.05 6.17 20.61
CA LEU A 81 -9.81 6.90 21.63
C LEU A 81 -10.32 8.23 21.06
N PHE A 82 -11.64 8.38 20.94
CA PHE A 82 -12.27 9.66 20.58
C PHE A 82 -12.94 10.27 21.79
N ARG A 83 -12.54 11.48 22.15
CA ARG A 83 -13.17 12.24 23.23
C ARG A 83 -14.48 12.84 22.75
N LYS A 84 -15.50 12.79 23.61
CA LYS A 84 -16.81 13.40 23.35
C LYS A 84 -16.70 14.86 22.98
N GLU A 85 -15.94 15.62 23.77
CA GLU A 85 -15.75 17.06 23.55
C GLU A 85 -15.20 17.37 22.15
N ARG A 86 -14.32 16.52 21.63
CA ARG A 86 -13.74 16.70 20.30
C ARG A 86 -14.79 16.41 19.20
N TYR A 87 -15.60 15.38 19.38
CA TYR A 87 -16.66 15.03 18.44
C TYR A 87 -17.71 16.13 18.33
N GLU A 88 -18.15 16.66 19.48
CA GLU A 88 -19.08 17.79 19.56
C GLU A 88 -18.50 19.06 18.92
N SER A 89 -17.23 19.37 19.19
CA SER A 89 -16.56 20.55 18.60
C SER A 89 -16.37 20.47 17.08
N MET A 90 -16.45 19.27 16.51
CA MET A 90 -16.31 19.01 15.08
C MET A 90 -17.67 18.69 14.43
N GLU A 91 -18.77 19.16 15.04
CA GLU A 91 -20.14 19.04 14.51
C GLU A 91 -20.53 17.60 14.16
N GLY A 92 -20.04 16.63 14.95
CA GLY A 92 -20.36 15.23 14.76
C GLY A 92 -19.56 14.54 13.64
N LEU A 93 -18.42 15.10 13.22
CA LEU A 93 -17.53 14.48 12.24
C LEU A 93 -16.09 14.39 12.75
N LEU A 94 -15.65 13.18 13.08
CA LEU A 94 -14.26 12.89 13.40
C LEU A 94 -13.65 11.91 12.42
N SER A 95 -12.40 12.17 12.06
CA SER A 95 -11.56 11.27 11.29
C SER A 95 -10.17 11.26 11.89
N HIS A 96 -9.62 10.07 12.11
CA HIS A 96 -8.25 9.90 12.56
C HIS A 96 -7.56 8.83 11.70
N THR A 97 -6.43 9.21 11.12
CA THR A 97 -5.60 8.33 10.30
C THR A 97 -4.36 7.93 11.06
N ILE A 98 -4.11 6.62 11.12
CA ILE A 98 -2.99 6.03 11.84
C ILE A 98 -2.16 5.24 10.85
N TYR A 99 -0.91 5.65 10.69
CA TYR A 99 0.01 5.06 9.74
C TYR A 99 0.86 3.93 10.34
N GLY A 100 0.86 3.79 11.65
CA GLY A 100 1.81 2.93 12.36
C GLY A 100 1.86 3.19 13.86
N VAL A 101 2.89 2.62 14.49
CA VAL A 101 3.16 2.77 15.93
C VAL A 101 4.03 4.01 16.16
N PRO A 102 3.64 4.94 17.04
CA PRO A 102 4.49 6.06 17.42
C PRO A 102 5.78 5.60 18.10
N GLU A 103 6.92 6.13 17.66
CA GLU A 103 8.24 5.95 18.27
C GLU A 103 8.82 7.31 18.65
N ARG A 104 9.95 7.31 19.36
CA ARG A 104 10.62 8.54 19.83
C ARG A 104 10.85 9.56 18.71
N ASP A 105 11.26 9.09 17.53
CA ASP A 105 11.73 9.93 16.43
C ASP A 105 10.79 9.91 15.22
N GLY A 106 9.58 9.37 15.36
CA GLY A 106 8.65 9.27 14.23
C GLY A 106 7.53 8.26 14.44
N VAL A 107 7.04 7.71 13.32
CA VAL A 107 6.03 6.64 13.30
C VAL A 107 6.60 5.48 12.52
N ARG A 108 6.68 4.29 13.15
CA ARG A 108 7.03 3.05 12.46
C ARG A 108 5.78 2.52 11.78
N THR A 109 5.79 2.51 10.44
CA THR A 109 4.59 2.20 9.64
C THR A 109 4.15 0.75 9.79
N PHE A 110 2.90 0.46 9.42
CA PHE A 110 2.46 -0.91 9.19
C PHE A 110 2.70 -1.32 7.73
N GLN A 111 3.00 -2.59 7.50
CA GLN A 111 3.25 -3.14 6.17
C GLN A 111 2.67 -4.55 6.02
N PHE A 112 2.11 -4.87 4.85
CA PHE A 112 1.70 -6.23 4.49
C PHE A 112 2.89 -7.08 4.06
N VAL A 113 2.93 -8.35 4.46
CA VAL A 113 4.03 -9.27 4.17
C VAL A 113 3.48 -10.67 3.84
N GLU A 114 4.08 -11.30 2.83
CA GLU A 114 3.90 -12.73 2.55
C GLU A 114 4.75 -13.55 3.53
N LEU A 115 4.12 -14.54 4.15
CA LEU A 115 4.82 -15.51 4.99
C LEU A 115 5.39 -16.64 4.11
N PRO A 116 6.57 -17.18 4.46
CA PRO A 116 7.09 -18.37 3.80
C PRO A 116 6.09 -19.53 3.95
N LYS A 117 5.91 -20.33 2.89
CA LYS A 117 4.97 -21.49 2.87
C LYS A 117 5.23 -22.55 3.95
N TYR A 118 6.35 -22.46 4.68
CA TYR A 118 6.72 -23.39 5.75
C TYR A 118 6.43 -22.86 7.16
N PHE A 119 5.82 -21.67 7.29
CA PHE A 119 5.29 -21.18 8.57
C PHE A 119 3.93 -21.83 8.87
N SER A 120 3.94 -23.14 9.10
CA SER A 120 2.82 -23.87 9.70
C SER A 120 3.00 -23.87 11.22
N THR A 121 1.97 -23.42 11.95
CA THR A 121 1.83 -23.68 13.37
C THR A 121 0.40 -24.13 13.62
N ASP A 122 0.21 -25.45 13.75
CA ASP A 122 -0.75 -26.26 14.52
C ASP A 122 -2.18 -25.76 14.86
N LEU A 123 -2.68 -24.64 14.32
CA LEU A 123 -3.89 -23.95 14.82
C LEU A 123 -4.86 -23.42 13.75
N GLY A 124 -4.73 -23.83 12.48
CA GLY A 124 -5.70 -23.44 11.44
C GLY A 124 -5.14 -23.48 10.02
N PRO A 125 -5.91 -23.02 9.02
CA PRO A 125 -5.44 -22.94 7.64
C PRO A 125 -4.14 -22.12 7.58
N GLU A 126 -3.17 -22.60 6.81
CA GLU A 126 -1.83 -22.00 6.68
C GLU A 126 -1.96 -20.50 6.34
N LYS A 127 -1.55 -19.64 7.28
CA LYS A 127 -1.47 -18.20 7.02
C LYS A 127 -0.26 -17.95 6.13
N THR A 128 -0.51 -17.67 4.86
CA THR A 128 0.50 -17.29 3.87
C THR A 128 0.81 -15.79 3.85
N HIS A 129 0.11 -15.00 4.68
CA HIS A 129 0.16 -13.55 4.70
C HIS A 129 0.00 -13.03 6.13
N ALA A 130 0.66 -11.92 6.44
CA ALA A 130 0.59 -11.25 7.73
C ALA A 130 0.84 -9.74 7.59
N ILE A 131 0.74 -9.03 8.71
CA ILE A 131 1.29 -7.69 8.85
C ILE A 131 2.67 -7.72 9.53
N SER A 132 3.45 -6.67 9.28
CA SER A 132 4.71 -6.41 9.95
C SER A 132 4.88 -4.90 10.20
N GLN A 133 5.97 -4.56 10.88
CA GLN A 133 6.40 -3.17 11.02
C GLN A 133 7.27 -2.75 9.82
N GLY A 134 6.85 -1.71 9.13
CA GLY A 134 7.54 -1.10 8.01
C GLY A 134 8.59 -0.06 8.44
N ARG A 135 8.77 0.96 7.60
CA ARG A 135 9.82 1.98 7.76
C ARG A 135 9.47 2.97 8.88
N LEU A 136 10.49 3.43 9.60
CA LEU A 136 10.36 4.59 10.47
C LEU A 136 10.27 5.85 9.62
N LYS A 137 9.16 6.57 9.72
CA LYS A 137 8.96 7.88 9.09
C LYS A 137 9.12 8.97 10.13
N LYS A 138 10.05 9.89 9.92
CA LYS A 138 10.20 11.08 10.77
C LYS A 138 8.90 11.86 10.77
N ALA A 139 8.41 12.17 11.96
CA ALA A 139 7.22 13.00 12.15
C ALA A 139 7.62 14.29 12.85
N ALA A 140 6.88 15.37 12.57
CA ALA A 140 6.98 16.57 13.38
C ALA A 140 6.65 16.22 14.85
N PRO A 141 7.26 16.91 15.83
CA PRO A 141 6.90 16.73 17.23
C PRO A 141 5.38 16.84 17.41
N MET A 142 4.78 15.79 17.98
CA MET A 142 3.34 15.76 18.27
C MET A 142 3.14 15.74 19.78
N ALA A 143 2.04 16.35 20.24
CA ALA A 143 1.63 16.23 21.62
C ALA A 143 1.34 14.76 21.93
N ALA A 144 2.21 14.12 22.72
CA ALA A 144 2.01 12.77 23.19
C ALA A 144 1.19 12.80 24.48
N TRP A 145 0.12 12.00 24.52
CA TRP A 145 -0.72 11.83 25.70
C TRP A 145 -0.55 10.40 26.20
N LYS A 146 -0.34 10.23 27.50
CA LYS A 146 -0.43 8.92 28.12
C LYS A 146 -1.89 8.61 28.41
N ILE A 147 -2.50 7.79 27.55
CA ILE A 147 -3.85 7.29 27.76
C ILE A 147 -3.77 6.12 28.74
N ARG A 148 -4.63 6.11 29.76
CA ARG A 148 -4.88 4.93 30.59
C ARG A 148 -6.30 4.48 30.34
N GLN A 149 -6.44 3.23 29.90
CA GLN A 149 -7.75 2.61 29.75
C GLN A 149 -8.31 2.35 31.15
N LYS A 150 -9.43 3.01 31.47
CA LYS A 150 -10.11 2.84 32.76
C LYS A 150 -11.07 1.64 32.73
N ASP A 151 -11.69 1.39 31.57
CA ASP A 151 -12.63 0.30 31.33
C ASP A 151 -12.14 -0.59 30.18
N SER A 152 -12.10 -1.90 30.40
CA SER A 152 -11.50 -2.89 29.50
C SER A 152 -12.42 -3.35 28.35
N ARG A 153 -13.59 -2.74 28.17
CA ARG A 153 -14.58 -3.15 27.15
C ARG A 153 -14.58 -2.16 25.97
N PRO A 154 -14.06 -2.54 24.79
CA PRO A 154 -14.21 -1.71 23.61
C PRO A 154 -15.68 -1.68 23.17
N ILE A 155 -16.12 -0.56 22.61
CA ILE A 155 -17.48 -0.41 22.06
C ILE A 155 -17.74 -1.39 20.91
N GLY A 156 -16.68 -1.73 20.16
CA GLY A 156 -16.70 -2.66 19.06
C GLY A 156 -15.29 -3.14 18.73
N THR A 157 -15.20 -4.35 18.19
CA THR A 157 -13.95 -4.95 17.72
C THR A 157 -14.02 -5.16 16.22
N PHE A 158 -13.03 -4.64 15.50
CA PHE A 158 -12.91 -4.76 14.06
C PHE A 158 -11.71 -5.65 13.76
N ILE A 159 -11.96 -6.76 13.10
CA ILE A 159 -10.99 -7.79 12.80
C ILE A 159 -10.80 -7.80 11.29
N PHE A 160 -9.56 -7.58 10.87
CA PHE A 160 -9.17 -7.67 9.48
C PHE A 160 -8.20 -8.83 9.29
N GLU A 161 -8.36 -9.56 8.21
CA GLU A 161 -7.36 -10.53 7.79
C GLU A 161 -6.84 -10.20 6.39
N TYR A 162 -5.53 -10.04 6.29
CA TYR A 162 -4.88 -9.76 5.03
C TYR A 162 -4.71 -11.05 4.22
N ARG A 163 -5.16 -11.03 2.96
CA ARG A 163 -4.97 -12.11 2.00
C ARG A 163 -4.60 -11.53 0.63
N SER A 164 -3.78 -12.25 -0.14
CA SER A 164 -3.67 -11.99 -1.57
C SER A 164 -4.99 -12.32 -2.28
N PHE A 165 -5.15 -11.81 -3.50
CA PHE A 165 -6.32 -12.14 -4.31
C PHE A 165 -6.46 -13.66 -4.55
N ASP A 166 -5.35 -14.34 -4.82
CA ASP A 166 -5.33 -15.80 -5.03
C ASP A 166 -5.79 -16.54 -3.76
N ALA A 167 -5.29 -16.13 -2.58
CA ALA A 167 -5.72 -16.71 -1.31
C ALA A 167 -7.21 -16.45 -1.00
N LEU A 168 -7.79 -15.33 -1.46
CA LEU A 168 -9.22 -15.07 -1.33
C LEU A 168 -10.07 -15.95 -2.27
N GLN A 169 -9.52 -16.37 -3.40
CA GLN A 169 -10.16 -17.35 -4.28
C GLN A 169 -10.11 -18.73 -3.65
N ASP A 170 -8.96 -19.13 -3.08
CA ASP A 170 -8.81 -20.42 -2.40
C ASP A 170 -9.74 -20.56 -1.18
N LEU A 171 -10.12 -19.44 -0.56
CA LEU A 171 -11.08 -19.36 0.54
C LEU A 171 -12.54 -19.25 0.09
N ASP A 172 -12.82 -19.31 -1.23
CA ASP A 172 -14.15 -19.10 -1.82
C ASP A 172 -14.83 -17.76 -1.42
N VAL A 173 -14.04 -16.78 -0.97
CA VAL A 173 -14.52 -15.44 -0.59
C VAL A 173 -14.80 -14.60 -1.84
N VAL A 174 -14.06 -14.84 -2.91
CA VAL A 174 -14.17 -14.12 -4.18
C VAL A 174 -14.29 -15.11 -5.33
N THR A 175 -15.24 -14.88 -6.22
CA THR A 175 -15.38 -15.69 -7.43
C THR A 175 -14.19 -15.50 -8.36
N PHE A 176 -13.73 -16.60 -8.97
CA PHE A 176 -12.63 -16.57 -9.92
C PHE A 176 -12.90 -15.54 -11.02
N ARG A 177 -12.05 -14.51 -11.10
CA ARG A 177 -12.04 -13.61 -12.26
C ARG A 177 -11.07 -14.22 -13.26
N PRO A 178 -11.52 -14.77 -14.41
CA PRO A 178 -10.59 -15.18 -15.44
C PRO A 178 -9.78 -13.95 -15.82
N SER A 179 -8.47 -14.00 -15.58
CA SER A 179 -7.55 -12.99 -16.08
C SER A 179 -7.81 -12.84 -17.58
N PRO A 180 -7.95 -11.61 -18.13
CA PRO A 180 -8.01 -11.46 -19.57
C PRO A 180 -6.74 -12.13 -20.11
N LYS A 181 -6.93 -13.20 -20.90
CA LYS A 181 -5.83 -13.94 -21.52
C LYS A 181 -4.86 -12.90 -22.07
N LYS A 182 -3.63 -12.86 -21.57
CA LYS A 182 -2.58 -12.06 -22.20
C LYS A 182 -2.65 -12.44 -23.68
N LYS A 183 -3.05 -11.52 -24.55
CA LYS A 183 -2.95 -11.75 -26.00
C LYS A 183 -1.50 -12.11 -26.21
N ALA A 184 -1.25 -13.37 -26.60
CA ALA A 184 0.07 -13.75 -27.06
C ALA A 184 0.42 -12.72 -28.14
N SER A 185 1.40 -11.87 -27.88
CA SER A 185 2.05 -11.13 -28.95
C SER A 185 2.75 -12.22 -29.75
N TYR A 186 2.08 -12.72 -30.78
CA TYR A 186 2.74 -13.51 -31.80
C TYR A 186 3.83 -12.58 -32.35
N ARG A 187 5.08 -12.83 -31.93
CA ARG A 187 6.23 -12.42 -32.72
C ARG A 187 5.91 -12.85 -34.14
N ALA A 188 5.89 -11.90 -35.07
CA ALA A 188 5.84 -12.20 -36.48
C ALA A 188 6.90 -13.26 -36.75
N ILE A 189 6.47 -14.50 -36.98
CA ILE A 189 7.31 -15.53 -37.53
C ILE A 189 7.52 -15.06 -38.96
N SER A 190 8.72 -14.59 -39.26
CA SER A 190 9.20 -14.37 -40.61
C SER A 190 8.79 -15.57 -41.47
N PRO A 191 8.30 -15.39 -42.71
CA PRO A 191 7.92 -16.51 -43.54
C PRO A 191 9.08 -17.51 -43.68
N PRO A 192 8.80 -18.82 -43.80
CA PRO A 192 9.83 -19.85 -43.89
C PRO A 192 10.76 -19.57 -45.08
N PRO A 193 12.07 -19.83 -44.98
CA PRO A 193 12.92 -19.81 -46.15
C PRO A 193 12.46 -20.87 -47.15
N GLU A 194 12.44 -20.50 -48.44
CA GLU A 194 12.09 -21.38 -49.55
C GLU A 194 12.89 -22.69 -49.49
N PRO A 195 12.29 -23.82 -49.91
CA PRO A 195 12.99 -25.11 -49.93
C PRO A 195 14.16 -25.06 -50.93
N PRO A 196 15.33 -25.66 -50.58
CA PRO A 196 16.48 -25.65 -51.46
C PRO A 196 16.19 -26.40 -52.76
N ALA A 197 16.57 -25.78 -53.87
CA ALA A 197 16.52 -26.35 -55.21
C ALA A 197 17.24 -27.71 -55.25
N LYS A 198 16.61 -28.66 -55.95
CA LYS A 198 17.09 -30.02 -56.17
C LYS A 198 18.55 -30.01 -56.67
N ALA A 199 19.41 -30.74 -55.96
CA ALA A 199 20.77 -31.04 -56.38
C ALA A 199 20.75 -31.70 -57.78
N LYS A 200 21.38 -31.04 -58.75
CA LYS A 200 21.80 -31.69 -59.99
C LYS A 200 23.03 -32.55 -59.67
N LYS A 201 22.98 -33.82 -60.07
CA LYS A 201 24.13 -34.73 -60.06
C LYS A 201 25.28 -34.06 -60.81
N ILE A 202 26.42 -33.91 -60.13
CA ILE A 202 27.71 -33.70 -60.76
C ILE A 202 28.13 -35.07 -61.30
N THR A 203 28.31 -35.15 -62.61
CA THR A 203 29.06 -36.22 -63.27
C THR A 203 30.47 -35.70 -63.53
N ASP A 204 31.46 -36.55 -63.30
CA ASP A 204 32.87 -36.30 -63.58
C ASP A 204 33.07 -36.09 -65.09
N GLU A 205 33.21 -34.85 -65.53
CA GLU A 205 34.05 -34.35 -66.65
C GLU A 205 34.10 -32.81 -66.52
N ASP A 206 35.18 -32.16 -66.99
CA ASP A 206 35.58 -30.74 -66.85
C ASP A 206 36.45 -30.45 -65.60
N VAL A 207 37.75 -30.77 -65.49
CA VAL A 207 38.86 -30.92 -66.44
C VAL A 207 39.16 -29.64 -67.26
N PHE A 208 40.15 -28.89 -66.76
CA PHE A 208 40.99 -27.82 -67.37
C PHE A 208 40.58 -26.33 -67.35
N GLY A 209 41.53 -25.53 -66.83
CA GLY A 209 41.84 -24.13 -67.21
C GLY A 209 41.29 -23.06 -66.27
N SER A 210 41.98 -21.99 -65.86
CA SER A 210 43.33 -21.48 -66.12
C SER A 210 43.54 -20.21 -65.27
N VAL A 211 44.74 -20.09 -64.68
CA VAL A 211 45.58 -18.92 -64.33
C VAL A 211 45.04 -17.47 -64.46
N ALA A 212 45.21 -16.68 -63.38
CA ALA A 212 45.85 -15.32 -63.29
C ALA A 212 45.41 -14.67 -61.95
N ARG A 213 46.27 -14.35 -60.97
CA ARG A 213 47.35 -13.34 -60.82
C ARG A 213 46.87 -11.87 -60.67
N ASP A 214 47.59 -11.22 -59.74
CA ASP A 214 47.81 -9.78 -59.51
C ASP A 214 46.71 -9.01 -58.75
N ASP A 215 47.00 -8.07 -57.85
CA ASP A 215 48.21 -7.66 -57.11
C ASP A 215 47.80 -6.54 -56.13
N THR A 216 48.60 -6.35 -55.08
CA THR A 216 48.99 -5.06 -54.43
C THR A 216 47.93 -4.15 -53.76
N GLU A 217 48.04 -3.93 -52.43
CA GLU A 217 48.63 -2.72 -51.75
C GLU A 217 47.58 -1.59 -51.62
N ASP A 218 47.39 -0.82 -50.55
CA ASP A 218 48.27 -0.16 -49.59
C ASP A 218 47.39 0.37 -48.41
N PHE A 219 47.82 0.24 -47.15
CA PHE A 219 48.44 1.28 -46.28
C PHE A 219 47.47 2.19 -45.50
N GLU A 220 47.75 2.29 -44.18
CA GLU A 220 47.00 2.88 -43.05
C GLU A 220 47.07 4.44 -42.99
N PRO A 221 46.85 5.20 -41.87
CA PRO A 221 46.26 4.94 -40.54
C PRO A 221 45.36 6.09 -39.94
N ARG A 222 44.88 5.80 -38.71
CA ARG A 222 44.32 6.60 -37.57
C ARG A 222 44.40 8.15 -37.56
N GLU A 223 43.36 8.78 -36.98
CA GLU A 223 43.50 9.93 -36.09
C GLU A 223 42.50 9.89 -34.92
N ASP A 224 43.02 10.25 -33.75
CA ASP A 224 42.38 10.40 -32.44
C ASP A 224 41.84 11.85 -32.30
N MET A 225 40.80 12.12 -31.49
CA MET A 225 40.63 13.43 -30.85
C MET A 225 39.62 13.42 -29.69
N ASP A 226 40.02 14.10 -28.62
CA ASP A 226 39.44 14.26 -27.28
C ASP A 226 38.22 15.21 -27.19
N GLY A 227 37.55 15.23 -26.02
CA GLY A 227 36.82 16.44 -25.58
C GLY A 227 35.69 16.27 -24.55
N HIS A 228 35.92 16.72 -23.32
CA HIS A 228 35.03 16.78 -22.13
C HIS A 228 33.62 17.39 -22.29
N PRO A 229 32.66 17.06 -21.39
CA PRO A 229 31.41 17.81 -21.21
C PRO A 229 31.53 18.97 -20.19
N HIS A 230 31.09 20.16 -20.60
CA HIS A 230 30.91 21.35 -19.76
C HIS A 230 29.55 21.34 -19.04
N THR A 231 29.55 21.64 -17.74
CA THR A 231 28.45 22.30 -17.02
C THR A 231 28.61 23.82 -17.12
N PRO A 232 27.53 24.61 -16.92
CA PRO A 232 27.50 25.41 -15.70
C PRO A 232 26.08 25.64 -15.12
N ASP A 233 26.04 26.57 -14.18
CA ASP A 233 25.33 26.59 -12.89
C ASP A 233 24.60 27.95 -12.71
N LYS A 234 23.74 28.01 -11.69
CA LYS A 234 23.17 29.16 -10.95
C LYS A 234 22.14 30.11 -11.59
N SER A 235 21.03 30.25 -10.84
CA SER A 235 20.43 31.48 -10.28
C SER A 235 18.91 31.53 -10.49
N ALA A 236 18.08 32.26 -9.75
CA ALA A 236 17.88 32.57 -8.33
C ALA A 236 16.58 33.42 -8.27
N PHE A 237 15.94 33.53 -7.11
CA PHE A 237 14.91 34.54 -6.73
C PHE A 237 13.48 34.46 -7.33
N ASN A 238 12.48 34.18 -6.48
CA ASN A 238 11.81 35.24 -5.71
C ASN A 238 10.80 34.72 -4.67
N LEU A 239 10.90 35.28 -3.46
CA LEU A 239 9.91 35.21 -2.38
C LEU A 239 8.67 36.04 -2.73
N ARG A 240 7.48 35.57 -2.33
CA ARG A 240 6.39 36.47 -1.92
C ARG A 240 5.68 35.93 -0.68
N LYS A 241 5.86 36.69 0.41
CA LYS A 241 5.11 36.62 1.67
C LYS A 241 3.67 37.06 1.39
N ASN A 242 2.68 36.40 1.99
CA ASN A 242 1.41 37.04 2.33
C ASN A 242 0.96 36.59 3.71
N SER A 243 0.97 37.56 4.62
CA SER A 243 0.44 37.55 5.97
C SER A 243 -1.04 37.92 5.93
N SER A 244 -1.90 37.17 6.63
CA SER A 244 -3.17 37.69 7.14
C SER A 244 -3.32 37.32 8.62
N LYS A 245 -3.32 38.37 9.44
CA LYS A 245 -3.62 38.37 10.86
C LYS A 245 -5.12 38.17 11.02
N ILE A 246 -5.55 37.26 11.89
CA ILE A 246 -6.90 37.30 12.48
C ILE A 246 -6.73 37.33 13.99
N ALA A 247 -7.37 38.34 14.58
CA ALA A 247 -7.23 38.78 15.96
C ALA A 247 -7.94 37.83 16.95
N THR A 248 -7.31 37.62 18.10
CA THR A 248 -7.90 36.98 19.28
C THR A 248 -8.49 38.04 20.22
N PRO A 249 -9.75 37.89 20.68
CA PRO A 249 -10.28 38.77 21.73
C PRO A 249 -9.84 38.29 23.12
N SER A 250 -9.15 39.19 23.83
CA SER A 250 -8.79 39.08 25.24
C SER A 250 -10.06 39.10 26.12
N LYS A 251 -10.32 38.04 26.88
CA LYS A 251 -11.27 38.08 28.01
C LYS A 251 -10.51 38.27 29.32
N LYS A 252 -10.60 39.49 29.85
CA LYS A 252 -10.20 39.84 31.22
C LYS A 252 -11.06 39.04 32.22
N ARG A 253 -10.38 38.32 33.11
CA ARG A 253 -10.95 37.55 34.20
C ARG A 253 -10.96 38.46 35.45
N THR A 254 -12.11 39.02 35.80
CA THR A 254 -12.29 39.72 37.08
C THR A 254 -12.61 38.70 38.17
N ARG A 255 -11.65 38.50 39.09
CA ARG A 255 -11.90 37.93 40.42
C ARG A 255 -12.59 39.01 41.26
N ARG A 256 -13.77 38.74 41.81
CA ARG A 256 -14.22 39.37 43.06
C ARG A 256 -14.27 38.28 44.12
N TYR A 257 -13.50 38.50 45.18
CA TYR A 257 -13.67 37.87 46.47
C TYR A 257 -14.81 38.62 47.20
N ARG A 258 -15.83 37.90 47.62
CA ARG A 258 -16.52 38.10 48.90
C ARG A 258 -17.26 36.83 49.25
#